data_AF-A0AAU1AS98-F1
#
_entry.id   AF-A0AAU1AS98-F1
#
_cell.length_a   1.000
_cell.length_b   1.000
_cell.length_c   1.000
_cell.angle_alpha   90.00
_cell.angle_beta   90.00
_cell.angle_gamma   90.00
#
_symmetry.space_group_name_H-M   'P 1'
#
loop_
_entity.id
_entity.type
_entity.pdbx_description
1 polymer ?
#
loop_
_entity_poly.entity_id
_entity_poly.type
_entity_poly.pdbx_seq_one_letter_code
_entity_poly.pdbx_strand_id
1 'polypeptide(L)'
;MGDSGQPDDNRSRGIDARHARGVQFGDNSLQYINFGPIVRSAYLAEVHRIAPAELLDRDAELARLAAFCTADGPGAYQRWEAEPGAGMTALLSWFVLHPPPGVRVVSFFAIARRAEQDTRDAFVDVVLEQLVELTDGTMPGHLTRATGEAHLLSRYTDAARACEQRGERLVLVVDGLDARRNASGVATLLPDRLVGEMRVVLGTDVGWRVPADLPPRHPLRERTRPHPLPPFVGPAERARRKADAARRADERTRREAEAARRAEEQARHKAEAARLAEEQARREAEVARRKADESARREAEREQAAAEKRRNVQRQIDEWQAAEAQRVSLAARAAAVRRALTFVVGWTALFVLLTWLALGWARPGVAGILSAQLVAGGLAAAVVLVPAAFRLGGAYAPAPASPAAWIDRSRYGLLLQLIAFPVLVVVGGAMASDYLDFRDHRQLERSLGIAGALPSFDEVVAAFFLLLVAGGCVWAGWCLAARSVRPWEERHREQQRAYREAVGGRGTRPRR
;
A
#
# COMPACT_ATOMS: atom_id res chain seq x y z
N MET A 1 30.17 -26.48 -139.54
CA MET A 1 29.29 -25.86 -138.54
C MET A 1 28.91 -26.98 -137.58
N GLY A 2 29.60 -27.22 -136.47
CA GLY A 2 30.17 -26.26 -135.52
C GLY A 2 29.15 -26.03 -134.41
N ASP A 3 29.13 -26.87 -133.39
CA ASP A 3 29.58 -26.51 -132.04
C ASP A 3 29.39 -27.72 -131.10
N SER A 4 30.47 -28.06 -130.42
CA SER A 4 30.57 -29.12 -129.42
C SER A 4 31.32 -28.51 -128.25
N GLY A 5 30.60 -28.16 -127.18
CA GLY A 5 31.17 -27.72 -125.92
C GLY A 5 30.05 -27.73 -124.86
N GLN A 6 30.25 -28.16 -123.63
CA GLN A 6 31.39 -28.70 -122.91
C GLN A 6 30.80 -29.31 -121.62
N PRO A 7 31.34 -30.39 -121.04
CA PRO A 7 30.83 -30.94 -119.78
C PRO A 7 31.26 -30.04 -118.61
N ASP A 8 30.36 -29.79 -117.66
CA ASP A 8 30.64 -29.10 -116.40
C ASP A 8 31.86 -29.72 -115.69
N ASP A 9 32.97 -28.97 -115.67
CA ASP A 9 34.21 -29.36 -115.01
C ASP A 9 34.08 -29.15 -113.50
N ASN A 10 33.65 -30.20 -112.80
CA ASN A 10 33.52 -30.26 -111.35
C ASN A 10 34.88 -30.45 -110.63
N ARG A 11 35.95 -29.77 -111.08
CA ARG A 11 37.34 -29.96 -110.59
C ARG A 11 38.06 -28.70 -110.09
N SER A 12 37.36 -27.76 -109.48
CA SER A 12 38.04 -26.73 -108.68
C SER A 12 37.27 -26.34 -107.42
N ARG A 13 37.13 -27.29 -106.48
CA ARG A 13 36.99 -26.92 -105.07
C ARG A 13 38.34 -26.35 -104.62
N GLY A 14 38.50 -25.04 -104.77
CA GLY A 14 39.63 -24.32 -104.20
C GLY A 14 39.76 -24.65 -102.71
N ILE A 15 40.92 -25.13 -102.30
CA ILE A 15 41.23 -25.39 -100.90
C ILE A 15 41.43 -24.03 -100.22
N ASP A 16 40.57 -23.68 -99.27
CA ASP A 16 40.71 -22.46 -98.47
C ASP A 16 41.90 -22.60 -97.51
N ALA A 17 43.02 -21.97 -97.87
CA ALA A 17 44.29 -22.05 -97.14
C ALA A 17 44.60 -20.77 -96.33
N ARG A 18 43.61 -19.90 -96.08
CA ARG A 18 43.81 -18.60 -95.40
C ARG A 18 44.38 -18.70 -93.99
N HIS A 19 44.39 -19.88 -93.39
CA HIS A 19 44.91 -20.14 -92.05
C HIS A 19 46.08 -21.13 -92.01
N ALA A 20 46.63 -21.50 -93.17
CA ALA A 20 47.80 -22.37 -93.22
C ALA A 20 49.03 -21.67 -92.61
N ARG A 21 49.74 -22.36 -91.71
CA ARG A 21 51.05 -21.94 -91.20
C ARG A 21 52.06 -23.01 -91.56
N GLY A 22 53.20 -22.61 -92.10
CA GLY A 22 54.29 -23.52 -92.50
C GLY A 22 55.63 -22.99 -92.04
N VAL A 23 56.50 -23.88 -91.56
CA VAL A 23 57.92 -23.62 -91.31
C VAL A 23 58.71 -24.54 -92.24
N GLN A 24 59.69 -23.98 -92.94
CA GLN A 24 60.53 -24.69 -93.90
C GLN A 24 61.92 -24.93 -93.28
N PHE A 25 62.38 -26.18 -93.30
CA PHE A 25 63.75 -26.57 -92.95
C PHE A 25 64.39 -27.24 -94.18
N GLY A 26 65.57 -26.79 -94.62
CA GLY A 26 66.37 -27.42 -95.70
C GLY A 26 67.39 -28.39 -95.10
N ASP A 27 67.56 -29.63 -95.62
CA ASP A 27 68.25 -29.93 -96.89
C ASP A 27 67.52 -30.90 -97.86
N ASN A 28 66.17 -30.99 -97.83
CA ASN A 28 65.45 -31.89 -98.76
C ASN A 28 64.04 -31.42 -99.15
N SER A 29 63.73 -30.13 -99.01
CA SER A 29 62.44 -29.52 -99.42
C SER A 29 61.18 -30.27 -98.95
N LEU A 30 61.25 -30.96 -97.81
CA LEU A 30 60.13 -31.70 -97.25
C LEU A 30 59.21 -30.72 -96.52
N GLN A 31 58.08 -30.38 -97.15
CA GLN A 31 57.08 -29.48 -96.59
C GLN A 31 56.04 -30.29 -95.81
N TYR A 32 56.08 -30.21 -94.48
CA TYR A 32 54.99 -30.71 -93.64
C TYR A 32 53.92 -29.62 -93.52
N ILE A 33 52.81 -29.79 -94.24
CA ILE A 33 51.62 -28.96 -94.08
C ILE A 33 50.67 -29.70 -93.14
N ASN A 34 50.54 -29.21 -91.90
CA ASN A 34 49.60 -29.79 -90.94
C ASN A 34 48.22 -29.13 -91.11
N PHE A 35 47.28 -29.87 -91.69
CA PHE A 35 45.88 -29.47 -91.82
C PHE A 35 45.09 -30.00 -90.63
N GLY A 36 45.06 -29.26 -89.53
CA GLY A 36 44.04 -29.46 -88.51
C GLY A 36 43.01 -28.33 -88.60
N PRO A 37 41.69 -28.63 -88.54
CA PRO A 37 40.70 -27.56 -88.41
C PRO A 37 40.98 -26.78 -87.12
N ILE A 38 40.90 -25.45 -87.20
CA ILE A 38 40.91 -24.59 -86.01
C ILE A 38 39.71 -24.98 -85.15
N VAL A 39 39.95 -25.24 -83.88
CA VAL A 39 38.90 -25.63 -82.94
C VAL A 39 38.03 -24.43 -82.60
N ARG A 40 36.71 -24.61 -82.64
CA ARG A 40 35.71 -23.67 -82.12
C ARG A 40 34.77 -24.47 -81.23
N SER A 41 34.77 -24.19 -79.93
CA SER A 41 33.98 -24.94 -78.98
C SER A 41 32.49 -24.61 -79.15
N ALA A 42 31.68 -25.66 -79.24
CA ALA A 42 30.22 -25.53 -79.26
C ALA A 42 29.63 -25.36 -77.86
N TYR A 43 30.46 -25.40 -76.80
CA TYR A 43 29.98 -25.48 -75.41
C TYR A 43 29.14 -24.27 -74.99
N LEU A 44 29.38 -23.09 -75.56
CA LEU A 44 28.58 -21.90 -75.28
C LEU A 44 27.08 -22.10 -75.59
N ALA A 45 26.73 -22.96 -76.56
CA ALA A 45 25.33 -23.31 -76.84
C ALA A 45 24.66 -24.04 -75.66
N GLU A 46 25.41 -24.86 -74.93
CA GLU A 46 24.91 -25.50 -73.71
C GLU A 46 24.73 -24.48 -72.58
N VAL A 47 25.63 -23.51 -72.46
CA VAL A 47 25.52 -22.42 -71.48
C VAL A 47 24.26 -21.59 -71.73
N HIS A 48 23.95 -21.26 -72.99
CA HIS A 48 22.69 -20.58 -73.35
C HIS A 48 21.44 -21.39 -72.97
N ARG A 49 21.51 -22.73 -73.03
CA ARG A 49 20.39 -23.61 -72.67
C ARG A 49 20.11 -23.66 -71.17
N ILE A 50 21.13 -23.46 -70.33
CA ILE A 50 21.00 -23.49 -68.86
C ILE A 50 20.82 -22.12 -68.23
N ALA A 51 21.28 -21.06 -68.90
CA ALA A 51 21.15 -19.71 -68.41
C ALA A 51 19.67 -19.28 -68.36
N PRO A 52 19.27 -18.54 -67.31
CA PRO A 52 17.94 -17.96 -67.28
C PRO A 52 17.82 -16.84 -68.33
N ALA A 53 16.59 -16.60 -68.82
CA ALA A 53 16.32 -15.47 -69.71
C ALA A 53 16.55 -14.11 -69.03
N GLU A 54 16.31 -14.04 -67.71
CA GLU A 54 16.54 -12.87 -66.89
C GLU A 54 17.06 -13.31 -65.51
N LEU A 55 18.11 -12.65 -65.02
CA LEU A 55 18.66 -12.89 -63.69
C LEU A 55 18.19 -11.80 -62.72
N LEU A 56 17.31 -12.17 -61.79
CA LEU A 56 16.67 -11.24 -60.86
C LEU A 56 17.44 -11.14 -59.53
N ASP A 57 17.65 -9.91 -59.05
CA ASP A 57 18.17 -9.59 -57.70
C ASP A 57 19.50 -10.29 -57.37
N ARG A 58 20.44 -10.22 -58.31
CA ARG A 58 21.79 -10.79 -58.19
C ARG A 58 22.90 -9.80 -58.56
N ASP A 59 22.59 -8.51 -58.63
CA ASP A 59 23.55 -7.47 -59.02
C ASP A 59 24.76 -7.41 -58.06
N ALA A 60 24.53 -7.60 -56.76
CA ALA A 60 25.60 -7.61 -55.77
C ALA A 60 26.56 -8.80 -55.95
N GLU A 61 26.01 -9.98 -56.24
CA GLU A 61 26.78 -11.19 -56.50
C GLU A 61 27.54 -11.11 -57.83
N LEU A 62 26.91 -10.60 -58.89
CA LEU A 62 27.55 -10.33 -60.18
C LEU A 62 28.68 -9.29 -60.05
N ALA A 63 28.44 -8.20 -59.34
CA ALA A 63 29.47 -7.18 -59.09
C ALA A 63 30.65 -7.77 -58.34
N ARG A 64 30.42 -8.69 -57.40
CA ARG A 64 31.50 -9.40 -56.69
C ARG A 64 32.26 -10.37 -57.60
N LEU A 65 31.57 -11.12 -58.45
CA LEU A 65 32.21 -11.98 -59.44
C LEU A 65 33.06 -11.14 -60.41
N ALA A 66 32.50 -10.06 -60.94
CA ALA A 66 33.22 -9.14 -61.81
C ALA A 66 34.45 -8.56 -61.11
N ALA A 67 34.30 -8.03 -59.89
CA ALA A 67 35.42 -7.47 -59.12
C ALA A 67 36.52 -8.50 -58.87
N PHE A 68 36.19 -9.75 -58.54
CA PHE A 68 37.17 -10.82 -58.40
C PHE A 68 37.88 -11.13 -59.73
N CYS A 69 37.10 -11.23 -60.81
CA CYS A 69 37.60 -11.54 -62.14
C CYS A 69 38.43 -10.41 -62.75
N THR A 70 38.25 -9.16 -62.33
CA THR A 70 39.03 -8.00 -62.83
C THR A 70 40.05 -7.46 -61.84
N ALA A 71 40.09 -7.91 -60.58
CA ALA A 71 41.07 -7.45 -59.58
C ALA A 71 42.51 -7.76 -59.99
N ASP A 72 43.42 -6.81 -59.85
CA ASP A 72 44.84 -7.02 -60.13
C ASP A 72 45.50 -8.00 -59.14
N GLY A 73 46.56 -8.67 -59.57
CA GLY A 73 47.37 -9.52 -58.71
C GLY A 73 47.41 -10.99 -59.12
N PRO A 74 48.14 -11.84 -58.37
CA PRO A 74 48.43 -13.21 -58.77
C PRO A 74 47.16 -14.04 -58.91
N GLY A 75 47.25 -15.13 -59.67
CA GLY A 75 46.15 -16.05 -59.88
C GLY A 75 45.48 -16.51 -58.58
N ALA A 76 44.15 -16.55 -58.55
CA ALA A 76 43.39 -16.86 -57.34
C ALA A 76 42.17 -17.76 -57.61
N TYR A 77 41.74 -18.46 -56.56
CA TYR A 77 40.47 -19.20 -56.51
C TYR A 77 39.42 -18.45 -55.71
N GLN A 78 38.19 -18.41 -56.20
CA GLN A 78 37.02 -17.97 -55.45
C GLN A 78 35.99 -19.09 -55.43
N ARG A 79 35.68 -19.58 -54.23
CA ARG A 79 34.62 -20.55 -54.02
C ARG A 79 33.34 -19.86 -53.61
N TRP A 80 32.25 -20.23 -54.27
CA TRP A 80 30.88 -19.89 -53.94
C TRP A 80 30.17 -21.13 -53.43
N GLU A 81 29.35 -20.96 -52.41
CA GLU A 81 28.64 -22.06 -51.75
C GLU A 81 27.15 -21.75 -51.70
N ALA A 82 26.32 -22.65 -52.18
CA ALA A 82 24.88 -22.47 -52.27
C ALA A 82 24.11 -23.68 -51.74
N GLU A 83 22.97 -23.42 -51.11
CA GLU A 83 21.97 -24.47 -50.91
C GLU A 83 21.30 -24.83 -52.24
N PRO A 84 20.83 -26.09 -52.40
CA PRO A 84 20.04 -26.48 -53.55
C PRO A 84 18.89 -25.50 -53.81
N GLY A 85 18.80 -24.98 -55.04
CA GLY A 85 17.76 -24.03 -55.43
C GLY A 85 18.07 -22.55 -55.13
N ALA A 86 19.23 -22.20 -54.55
CA ALA A 86 19.61 -20.79 -54.36
C ALA A 86 19.97 -20.05 -55.67
N GLY A 87 20.13 -20.80 -56.77
CA GLY A 87 20.36 -20.26 -58.11
C GLY A 87 21.83 -20.13 -58.52
N MET A 88 22.74 -20.97 -57.99
CA MET A 88 24.16 -20.94 -58.34
C MET A 88 24.41 -21.09 -59.84
N THR A 89 23.84 -22.14 -60.45
CA THR A 89 23.93 -22.37 -61.90
C THR A 89 23.40 -21.19 -62.70
N ALA A 90 22.30 -20.56 -62.25
CA ALA A 90 21.74 -19.38 -62.90
C ALA A 90 22.69 -18.17 -62.83
N LEU A 91 23.30 -17.92 -61.68
CA LEU A 91 24.28 -16.84 -61.48
C LEU A 91 25.53 -17.06 -62.35
N LEU A 92 26.12 -18.25 -62.29
CA LEU A 92 27.38 -18.55 -62.97
C LEU A 92 27.21 -18.63 -64.49
N SER A 93 26.13 -19.26 -64.99
CA SER A 93 25.84 -19.28 -66.43
C SER A 93 25.55 -17.90 -67.00
N TRP A 94 24.82 -17.04 -66.25
CA TRP A 94 24.63 -15.65 -66.64
C TRP A 94 25.96 -14.89 -66.73
N PHE A 95 26.86 -15.08 -65.76
CA PHE A 95 28.19 -14.46 -65.76
C PHE A 95 29.05 -14.93 -66.95
N VAL A 96 28.98 -16.22 -67.33
CA VAL A 96 29.69 -16.74 -68.51
C VAL A 96 29.21 -16.08 -69.80
N LEU A 97 27.90 -15.81 -69.92
CA LEU A 97 27.33 -15.15 -71.10
C LEU A 97 27.56 -13.63 -71.10
N HIS A 98 27.78 -13.03 -69.93
CA HIS A 98 27.96 -11.58 -69.76
C HIS A 98 29.23 -11.26 -68.95
N PRO A 99 30.42 -11.68 -69.42
CA PRO A 99 31.65 -11.40 -68.69
C PRO A 99 31.99 -9.90 -68.75
N PRO A 100 32.65 -9.35 -67.72
CA PRO A 100 33.14 -7.98 -67.78
C PRO A 100 34.18 -7.82 -68.90
N PRO A 101 34.40 -6.60 -69.42
CA PRO A 101 35.42 -6.35 -70.45
C PRO A 101 36.81 -6.83 -70.02
N GLY A 102 37.56 -7.42 -70.96
CA GLY A 102 38.90 -7.96 -70.68
C GLY A 102 38.92 -9.31 -69.98
N VAL A 103 37.76 -9.95 -69.75
CA VAL A 103 37.68 -11.30 -69.19
C VAL A 103 37.30 -12.32 -70.26
N ARG A 104 38.10 -13.39 -70.37
CA ARG A 104 37.87 -14.53 -71.26
C ARG A 104 37.51 -15.76 -70.43
N VAL A 105 36.27 -16.22 -70.57
CA VAL A 105 35.73 -17.29 -69.73
C VAL A 105 35.83 -18.65 -70.43
N VAL A 106 36.37 -19.63 -69.72
CA VAL A 106 36.20 -21.06 -70.00
C VAL A 106 35.29 -21.61 -68.93
N SER A 107 34.29 -22.40 -69.30
CA SER A 107 33.27 -22.84 -68.34
C SER A 107 33.00 -24.33 -68.41
N PHE A 108 32.58 -24.89 -67.28
CA PHE A 108 32.04 -26.23 -67.18
C PHE A 108 30.93 -26.29 -66.14
N PHE A 109 29.79 -26.82 -66.54
CA PHE A 109 28.61 -27.04 -65.69
C PHE A 109 28.37 -28.54 -65.57
N ALA A 110 28.51 -29.09 -64.37
CA ALA A 110 28.18 -30.48 -64.08
C ALA A 110 26.65 -30.65 -64.02
N ILE A 111 26.01 -30.85 -65.17
CA ILE A 111 24.56 -31.00 -65.28
C ILE A 111 24.15 -32.44 -64.92
N ALA A 112 23.24 -32.60 -63.96
CA ALA A 112 22.79 -33.90 -63.43
C ALA A 112 22.29 -34.92 -64.48
N ARG A 113 21.91 -34.49 -65.69
CA ARG A 113 21.49 -35.38 -66.79
C ARG A 113 22.63 -36.22 -67.37
N ARG A 114 23.89 -35.86 -67.12
CA ARG A 114 25.07 -36.63 -67.53
C ARG A 114 25.52 -37.65 -66.47
N ALA A 115 24.69 -38.02 -65.50
CA ALA A 115 25.03 -38.98 -64.45
C ALA A 115 25.49 -40.37 -64.96
N GLU A 116 25.30 -40.69 -66.24
CA GLU A 116 25.83 -41.89 -66.89
C GLU A 116 27.23 -41.71 -67.53
N GLN A 117 27.68 -40.47 -67.73
CA GLN A 117 29.02 -40.13 -68.22
C GLN A 117 29.93 -39.78 -67.04
N ASP A 118 31.18 -40.22 -67.08
CA ASP A 118 32.18 -39.83 -66.09
C ASP A 118 32.37 -38.29 -66.16
N THR A 119 31.93 -37.56 -65.12
CA THR A 119 32.04 -36.09 -65.05
C THR A 119 33.49 -35.63 -65.25
N ARG A 120 34.47 -36.48 -64.88
CA ARG A 120 35.89 -36.21 -65.07
C ARG A 120 36.27 -36.17 -66.55
N ASP A 121 35.92 -37.21 -67.31
CA ASP A 121 36.25 -37.29 -68.74
C ASP A 121 35.50 -36.19 -69.52
N ALA A 122 34.23 -35.95 -69.18
CA ALA A 122 33.45 -34.86 -69.76
C ALA A 122 34.07 -33.48 -69.48
N PHE A 123 34.66 -33.27 -68.31
CA PHE A 123 35.40 -32.05 -67.98
C PHE A 123 36.63 -31.90 -68.87
N VAL A 124 37.43 -32.97 -69.03
CA VAL A 124 38.60 -32.96 -69.91
C VAL A 124 38.19 -32.58 -71.34
N ASP A 125 37.20 -33.27 -71.91
CA ASP A 125 36.79 -33.06 -73.30
C ASP A 125 36.31 -31.61 -73.54
N VAL A 126 35.44 -31.10 -72.66
CA VAL A 126 34.82 -29.78 -72.81
C VAL A 126 35.81 -28.64 -72.54
N VAL A 127 36.62 -28.75 -71.49
CA VAL A 127 37.53 -27.67 -71.11
C VAL A 127 38.73 -27.64 -72.03
N LEU A 128 39.25 -28.80 -72.46
CA LEU A 128 40.36 -28.86 -73.41
C LEU A 128 39.98 -28.23 -74.75
N GLU A 129 38.80 -28.53 -75.29
CA GLU A 129 38.30 -27.92 -76.55
C GLU A 129 38.27 -26.38 -76.46
N GLN A 130 37.69 -25.83 -75.39
CA GLN A 130 37.63 -24.39 -75.14
C GLN A 130 39.03 -23.76 -75.01
N LEU A 131 39.95 -24.39 -74.28
CA LEU A 131 41.33 -23.87 -74.12
C LEU A 131 42.10 -23.90 -75.45
N VAL A 132 41.92 -24.92 -76.27
CA VAL A 132 42.57 -25.01 -77.59
C VAL A 132 42.04 -23.90 -78.52
N GLU A 133 40.74 -23.63 -78.50
CA GLU A 133 40.14 -22.50 -79.22
C GLU A 133 40.80 -21.16 -78.84
N LEU A 134 41.07 -20.90 -77.55
CA LEU A 134 41.70 -19.65 -77.10
C LEU A 134 43.14 -19.44 -77.60
N THR A 135 43.79 -20.50 -78.06
CA THR A 135 45.13 -20.48 -78.62
C THR A 135 45.15 -20.55 -80.15
N ASP A 136 43.96 -20.52 -80.80
CA ASP A 136 43.76 -20.81 -82.23
C ASP A 136 44.51 -22.08 -82.68
N GLY A 137 44.50 -23.09 -81.80
CA GLY A 137 45.19 -24.35 -81.98
C GLY A 137 44.33 -25.41 -82.67
N THR A 138 44.97 -26.53 -82.96
CA THR A 138 44.31 -27.78 -83.39
C THR A 138 44.23 -28.74 -82.21
N MET A 139 43.19 -29.58 -82.16
CA MET A 139 43.15 -30.65 -81.16
C MET A 139 44.38 -31.55 -81.27
N PRO A 140 44.97 -32.02 -80.16
CA PRO A 140 45.98 -33.07 -80.19
C PRO A 140 45.45 -34.30 -80.91
N GLY A 141 46.23 -34.88 -81.84
CA GLY A 141 45.87 -36.14 -82.48
C GLY A 141 45.93 -37.30 -81.47
N HIS A 142 44.98 -38.23 -81.53
CA HIS A 142 44.90 -39.42 -80.67
C HIS A 142 44.82 -39.12 -79.16
N LEU A 143 43.84 -38.30 -78.75
CA LEU A 143 43.49 -38.15 -77.34
C LEU A 143 42.90 -39.46 -76.80
N THR A 144 43.52 -39.98 -75.75
CA THR A 144 43.00 -41.10 -74.96
C THR A 144 42.68 -40.60 -73.56
N ARG A 145 41.91 -41.37 -72.79
CA ARG A 145 41.67 -41.07 -71.37
C ARG A 145 42.97 -40.87 -70.57
N ALA A 146 44.03 -41.59 -70.92
CA ALA A 146 45.33 -41.50 -70.26
C ALA A 146 46.14 -40.24 -70.64
N THR A 147 45.93 -39.66 -71.83
CA THR A 147 46.69 -38.51 -72.33
C THR A 147 45.93 -37.19 -72.22
N GLY A 148 44.60 -37.23 -72.19
CA GLY A 148 43.75 -36.04 -72.14
C GLY A 148 44.03 -35.12 -70.96
N GLU A 149 44.25 -35.69 -69.76
CA GLU A 149 44.55 -34.90 -68.56
C GLU A 149 45.87 -34.14 -68.66
N ALA A 150 46.93 -34.79 -69.14
CA ALA A 150 48.23 -34.15 -69.33
C ALA A 150 48.15 -33.00 -70.36
N HIS A 151 47.38 -33.20 -71.44
CA HIS A 151 47.13 -32.14 -72.41
C HIS A 151 46.33 -30.98 -71.81
N LEU A 152 45.27 -31.27 -71.04
CA LEU A 152 44.48 -30.25 -70.35
C LEU A 152 45.36 -29.38 -69.43
N LEU A 153 46.17 -30.01 -68.58
CA LEU A 153 47.04 -29.31 -67.63
C LEU A 153 48.04 -28.38 -68.33
N SER A 154 48.63 -28.83 -69.45
CA SER A 154 49.51 -27.98 -70.28
C SER A 154 48.74 -26.77 -70.85
N ARG A 155 47.51 -26.99 -71.32
CA ARG A 155 46.74 -25.96 -72.02
C ARG A 155 46.24 -24.83 -71.14
N TYR A 156 46.07 -25.03 -69.83
CA TYR A 156 45.78 -23.90 -68.93
C TYR A 156 46.87 -22.83 -69.00
N THR A 157 48.15 -23.24 -68.99
CA THR A 157 49.28 -22.30 -69.05
C THR A 157 49.33 -21.57 -70.40
N ASP A 158 49.14 -22.30 -71.50
CA ASP A 158 49.20 -21.72 -72.84
C ASP A 158 48.04 -20.75 -73.09
N ALA A 159 46.82 -21.12 -72.69
CA ALA A 159 45.64 -20.26 -72.81
C ALA A 159 45.73 -19.02 -71.92
N ALA A 160 46.23 -19.14 -70.69
CA ALA A 160 46.43 -18.00 -69.80
C ALA A 160 47.39 -16.98 -70.43
N ARG A 161 48.54 -17.43 -70.94
CA ARG A 161 49.52 -16.57 -71.63
C ARG A 161 48.95 -15.94 -72.90
N ALA A 162 48.18 -16.71 -73.67
CA ALA A 162 47.54 -16.18 -74.89
C ALA A 162 46.52 -15.09 -74.56
N CYS A 163 45.76 -15.22 -73.46
CA CYS A 163 44.88 -14.17 -72.98
C CYS A 163 45.68 -12.93 -72.54
N GLU A 164 46.73 -13.12 -71.73
CA GLU A 164 47.57 -12.01 -71.25
C GLU A 164 48.20 -11.21 -72.40
N GLN A 165 48.68 -11.88 -73.45
CA GLN A 165 49.21 -11.23 -74.65
C GLN A 165 48.17 -10.37 -75.39
N ARG A 166 46.88 -10.69 -75.24
CA ARG A 166 45.75 -9.91 -75.78
C ARG A 166 45.24 -8.84 -74.81
N GLY A 167 45.85 -8.69 -73.63
CA GLY A 167 45.34 -7.82 -72.57
C GLY A 167 44.04 -8.36 -71.94
N GLU A 168 43.79 -9.66 -72.08
CA GLU A 168 42.64 -10.35 -71.49
C GLU A 168 43.08 -11.25 -70.34
N ARG A 169 42.15 -11.59 -69.45
CA ARG A 169 42.38 -12.50 -68.34
C ARG A 169 41.57 -13.79 -68.51
N LEU A 170 42.25 -14.93 -68.38
CA LEU A 170 41.59 -16.23 -68.38
C LEU A 170 40.86 -16.47 -67.06
N VAL A 171 39.57 -16.80 -67.16
CA VAL A 171 38.73 -17.18 -66.03
C VAL A 171 38.12 -18.55 -66.27
N LEU A 172 38.40 -19.50 -65.37
CA LEU A 172 37.76 -20.83 -65.38
C LEU A 172 36.57 -20.82 -64.41
N VAL A 173 35.36 -21.06 -64.92
CA VAL A 173 34.14 -21.18 -64.11
C VAL A 173 33.71 -22.65 -64.07
N VAL A 174 33.63 -23.24 -62.88
CA VAL A 174 33.19 -24.63 -62.71
C VAL A 174 32.02 -24.66 -61.73
N ASP A 175 30.86 -25.12 -62.20
CA ASP A 175 29.64 -25.24 -61.40
C ASP A 175 29.24 -26.72 -61.21
N GLY A 176 28.61 -27.02 -60.07
CA GLY A 176 28.11 -28.36 -59.74
C GLY A 176 29.16 -29.27 -59.11
N LEU A 177 30.14 -28.72 -58.39
CA LEU A 177 31.01 -29.50 -57.52
C LEU A 177 30.25 -29.89 -56.25
N ASP A 178 29.65 -31.08 -56.26
CA ASP A 178 28.94 -31.66 -55.12
C ASP A 178 29.84 -32.64 -54.33
N ALA A 179 29.53 -32.82 -53.05
CA ALA A 179 30.27 -33.74 -52.18
C ALA A 179 29.93 -35.22 -52.45
N ARG A 180 28.86 -35.48 -53.21
CA ARG A 180 28.30 -36.84 -53.40
C ARG A 180 28.74 -37.50 -54.70
N ARG A 181 28.98 -36.74 -55.77
CA ARG A 181 29.34 -37.21 -57.11
C ARG A 181 30.73 -36.72 -57.55
N ASN A 182 31.16 -35.54 -57.12
CA ASN A 182 32.36 -34.87 -57.65
C ASN A 182 33.47 -34.60 -56.61
N ALA A 183 33.46 -35.30 -55.47
CA ALA A 183 34.36 -35.04 -54.34
C ALA A 183 35.87 -35.24 -54.61
N SER A 184 36.28 -35.77 -55.77
CA SER A 184 37.70 -35.88 -56.20
C SER A 184 37.85 -35.68 -57.72
N GLY A 185 36.93 -36.26 -58.52
CA GLY A 185 37.02 -36.35 -59.99
C GLY A 185 37.41 -35.05 -60.71
N VAL A 186 36.54 -34.04 -60.73
CA VAL A 186 36.82 -32.76 -61.43
C VAL A 186 37.81 -31.89 -60.66
N ALA A 187 37.75 -31.90 -59.33
CA ALA A 187 38.56 -31.01 -58.50
C ALA A 187 40.07 -31.23 -58.68
N THR A 188 40.50 -32.48 -58.89
CA THR A 188 41.91 -32.85 -59.17
C THR A 188 42.40 -32.44 -60.56
N LEU A 189 41.50 -32.09 -61.49
CA LEU A 189 41.83 -31.58 -62.83
C LEU A 189 41.88 -30.05 -62.91
N LEU A 190 41.61 -29.38 -61.80
CA LEU A 190 41.73 -27.93 -61.70
C LEU A 190 43.22 -27.53 -61.66
N PRO A 191 43.57 -26.36 -62.19
CA PRO A 191 44.97 -25.94 -62.28
C PRO A 191 45.58 -25.74 -60.89
N ASP A 192 46.63 -26.51 -60.60
CA ASP A 192 47.43 -26.38 -59.39
C ASP A 192 48.39 -25.17 -59.46
N ARG A 193 48.78 -24.78 -60.67
CA ARG A 193 49.56 -23.59 -60.97
C ARG A 193 48.72 -22.59 -61.77
N LEU A 194 48.36 -21.49 -61.12
CA LEU A 194 47.71 -20.35 -61.78
C LEU A 194 48.77 -19.44 -62.39
N VAL A 195 48.76 -19.30 -63.71
CA VAL A 195 49.72 -18.47 -64.44
C VAL A 195 49.20 -17.04 -64.52
N GLY A 196 50.11 -16.10 -64.21
CA GLY A 196 49.87 -14.67 -64.11
C GLY A 196 48.58 -14.34 -63.35
N GLU A 197 47.58 -13.77 -64.03
CA GLU A 197 46.37 -13.28 -63.38
C GLU A 197 45.16 -14.22 -63.48
N MET A 198 45.35 -15.47 -63.92
CA MET A 198 44.27 -16.44 -64.10
C MET A 198 43.36 -16.55 -62.86
N ARG A 199 42.03 -16.58 -63.06
CA ARG A 199 41.05 -16.70 -61.98
C ARG A 199 40.28 -18.01 -62.13
N VAL A 200 39.94 -18.63 -61.00
CA VAL A 200 39.07 -19.81 -60.99
C VAL A 200 37.89 -19.57 -60.05
N VAL A 201 36.67 -19.69 -60.58
CA VAL A 201 35.42 -19.53 -59.84
C VAL A 201 34.76 -20.90 -59.72
N LEU A 202 34.48 -21.33 -58.49
CA LEU A 202 33.87 -22.63 -58.21
C LEU A 202 32.49 -22.46 -57.56
N GLY A 203 31.47 -23.09 -58.14
CA GLY A 203 30.16 -23.30 -57.54
C GLY A 203 30.10 -24.66 -56.83
N THR A 204 29.97 -24.63 -55.50
CA THR A 204 29.89 -25.83 -54.65
C THR A 204 28.61 -25.89 -53.84
N ASP A 205 28.16 -27.10 -53.50
CA ASP A 205 27.08 -27.31 -52.53
C ASP A 205 27.54 -27.01 -51.10
N VAL A 206 26.58 -26.67 -50.23
CA VAL A 206 26.83 -26.52 -48.79
C VAL A 206 27.49 -27.79 -48.22
N GLY A 207 28.64 -27.60 -47.59
CA GLY A 207 29.40 -28.67 -46.94
C GLY A 207 30.34 -29.43 -47.87
N TRP A 208 30.54 -28.99 -49.12
CA TRP A 208 31.60 -29.51 -49.98
C TRP A 208 32.97 -29.34 -49.32
N ARG A 209 33.74 -30.44 -49.27
CA ARG A 209 35.08 -30.47 -48.69
C ARG A 209 36.10 -30.67 -49.79
N VAL A 210 37.23 -29.99 -49.64
CA VAL A 210 38.37 -30.13 -50.53
C VAL A 210 38.85 -31.60 -50.52
N PRO A 211 38.95 -32.27 -51.68
CA PRO A 211 39.42 -33.65 -51.79
C PRO A 211 40.78 -33.90 -51.10
N ALA A 212 40.93 -35.05 -50.44
CA ALA A 212 42.15 -35.40 -49.71
C ALA A 212 43.31 -35.85 -50.63
N ASP A 213 43.01 -36.17 -51.89
CA ASP A 213 43.93 -36.61 -52.94
C ASP A 213 44.52 -35.45 -53.76
N LEU A 214 44.08 -34.20 -53.53
CA LEU A 214 44.69 -33.02 -54.15
C LEU A 214 46.17 -32.88 -53.77
N PRO A 215 47.08 -32.40 -54.62
CA PRO A 215 48.47 -32.13 -54.23
C PRO A 215 48.55 -31.19 -53.01
N PRO A 216 49.51 -31.38 -52.07
CA PRO A 216 49.61 -30.55 -50.86
C PRO A 216 49.74 -29.04 -51.11
N ARG A 217 50.32 -28.65 -52.26
CA ARG A 217 50.51 -27.26 -52.69
C ARG A 217 49.39 -26.71 -53.58
N HIS A 218 48.29 -27.46 -53.74
CA HIS A 218 47.19 -27.02 -54.58
C HIS A 218 46.49 -25.80 -53.95
N PRO A 219 46.23 -24.69 -54.67
CA PRO A 219 45.62 -23.48 -54.11
C PRO A 219 44.27 -23.71 -53.42
N LEU A 220 43.48 -24.68 -53.89
CA LEU A 220 42.24 -25.11 -53.22
C LEU A 220 42.41 -25.65 -51.79
N ARG A 221 43.61 -26.12 -51.40
CA ARG A 221 43.89 -26.52 -50.03
C ARG A 221 44.11 -25.33 -49.10
N GLU A 222 44.42 -24.15 -49.65
CA GLU A 222 44.45 -22.93 -48.86
C GLU A 222 43.04 -22.66 -48.32
N ARG A 223 42.94 -22.28 -47.04
CA ARG A 223 41.66 -22.09 -46.36
C ARG A 223 40.97 -20.81 -46.84
N THR A 224 40.46 -20.83 -48.06
CA THR A 224 39.63 -19.78 -48.62
C THR A 224 38.20 -19.97 -48.13
N ARG A 225 37.68 -18.98 -47.41
CA ARG A 225 36.28 -19.01 -46.97
C ARG A 225 35.37 -18.98 -48.21
N PRO A 226 34.36 -19.85 -48.28
CA PRO A 226 33.39 -19.78 -49.35
C PRO A 226 32.58 -18.50 -49.22
N HIS A 227 32.17 -17.96 -50.36
CA HIS A 227 31.16 -16.92 -50.43
C HIS A 227 29.78 -17.59 -50.41
N PRO A 228 29.00 -17.42 -49.33
CA PRO A 228 27.66 -17.97 -49.27
C PRO A 228 26.77 -17.24 -50.28
N LEU A 229 26.06 -18.00 -51.09
CA LEU A 229 25.00 -17.50 -51.96
C LEU A 229 23.68 -17.56 -51.18
N PRO A 230 23.04 -16.41 -50.88
CA PRO A 230 21.78 -16.42 -50.17
C PRO A 230 20.68 -17.13 -50.98
N PRO A 231 19.72 -17.79 -50.31
CA PRO A 231 18.58 -18.42 -50.98
C PRO A 231 17.88 -17.44 -51.92
N PHE A 232 17.40 -17.95 -53.05
CA PHE A 232 16.57 -17.15 -53.94
C PHE A 232 15.20 -16.93 -53.30
N VAL A 233 14.85 -15.67 -53.05
CA VAL A 233 13.53 -15.28 -52.55
C VAL A 233 12.82 -14.59 -53.69
N GLY A 234 11.84 -15.24 -54.33
CA GLY A 234 11.15 -14.67 -55.48
C GLY A 234 10.36 -13.38 -55.17
N PRO A 235 9.99 -12.59 -56.20
CA PRO A 235 9.31 -11.30 -56.03
C PRO A 235 8.01 -11.40 -55.19
N ALA A 236 7.22 -12.46 -55.39
CA ALA A 236 5.98 -12.69 -54.65
C ALA A 236 6.22 -12.93 -53.15
N GLU A 237 7.26 -13.69 -52.80
CA GLU A 237 7.62 -13.97 -51.41
C GLU A 237 8.17 -12.72 -50.72
N ARG A 238 8.95 -11.89 -51.43
CA ARG A 238 9.38 -10.59 -50.90
C ARG A 238 8.21 -9.63 -50.67
N ALA A 239 7.26 -9.58 -51.60
CA ALA A 239 6.05 -8.77 -51.44
C ALA A 239 5.24 -9.21 -50.23
N ARG A 240 5.09 -10.53 -50.00
CA ARG A 240 4.47 -11.08 -48.79
C ARG A 240 5.21 -10.64 -47.53
N ARG A 241 6.54 -10.83 -47.47
CA ARG A 241 7.35 -10.42 -46.32
C ARG A 241 7.25 -8.93 -46.02
N LYS A 242 7.25 -8.09 -47.05
CA LYS A 242 7.10 -6.62 -46.90
C LYS A 242 5.71 -6.26 -46.37
N ALA A 243 4.65 -6.88 -46.90
CA ALA A 243 3.30 -6.69 -46.42
C ALA A 243 3.13 -7.15 -44.97
N ASP A 244 3.71 -8.28 -44.60
CA ASP A 244 3.69 -8.82 -43.23
C ASP A 244 4.43 -7.90 -42.25
N ALA A 245 5.59 -7.38 -42.65
CA ALA A 245 6.36 -6.43 -41.87
C ALA A 245 5.58 -5.12 -41.65
N ALA A 246 4.93 -4.60 -42.69
CA ALA A 246 4.07 -3.43 -42.58
C ALA A 246 2.89 -3.67 -41.62
N ARG A 247 2.18 -4.80 -41.75
CA ARG A 247 1.09 -5.17 -40.83
C ARG A 247 1.55 -5.24 -39.37
N ARG A 248 2.73 -5.80 -39.11
CA ARG A 248 3.30 -5.87 -37.76
C ARG A 248 3.69 -4.50 -37.20
N ALA A 249 4.18 -3.60 -38.04
CA ALA A 249 4.49 -2.23 -37.65
C ALA A 249 3.21 -1.45 -37.29
N ASP A 250 2.17 -1.57 -38.11
CA ASP A 250 0.85 -0.98 -37.84
C ASP A 250 0.22 -1.54 -36.56
N GLU A 251 0.33 -2.85 -36.31
CA GLU A 251 -0.15 -3.46 -35.08
C GLU A 251 0.60 -2.94 -33.85
N ARG A 252 1.92 -2.77 -33.95
CA ARG A 252 2.75 -2.23 -32.86
C ARG A 252 2.35 -0.80 -32.53
N THR A 253 2.22 0.06 -33.53
CA THR A 253 1.82 1.46 -33.32
C THR A 253 0.42 1.57 -32.69
N ARG A 254 -0.52 0.71 -33.11
CA ARG A 254 -1.85 0.65 -32.50
C ARG A 254 -1.79 0.23 -31.02
N ARG A 255 -1.01 -0.80 -30.68
CA ARG A 255 -0.83 -1.25 -29.29
C ARG A 255 -0.19 -0.17 -28.41
N GLU A 256 0.81 0.55 -28.93
CA GLU A 256 1.44 1.68 -28.25
C GLU A 256 0.43 2.81 -27.99
N ALA A 257 -0.39 3.15 -28.99
CA ALA A 257 -1.44 4.16 -28.85
C ALA A 257 -2.55 3.74 -27.85
N GLU A 258 -2.93 2.46 -27.82
CA GLU A 258 -3.89 1.93 -26.83
C GLU A 258 -3.29 1.92 -25.41
N ALA A 259 -2.02 1.55 -25.26
CA ALA A 259 -1.33 1.59 -23.97
C ALA A 259 -1.21 3.04 -23.43
N ALA A 260 -0.88 3.99 -24.30
CA ALA A 260 -0.83 5.41 -23.94
C ALA A 260 -2.19 5.93 -23.44
N ARG A 261 -3.28 5.58 -24.14
CA ARG A 261 -4.64 5.96 -23.71
C ARG A 261 -5.01 5.40 -22.34
N ARG A 262 -4.70 4.12 -22.07
CA ARG A 262 -4.96 3.50 -20.75
C ARG A 262 -4.14 4.16 -19.64
N ALA A 263 -2.88 4.51 -19.92
CA ALA A 263 -2.04 5.21 -18.95
C ALA A 263 -2.58 6.61 -18.61
N GLU A 264 -3.08 7.34 -19.62
CA GLU A 264 -3.72 8.63 -19.41
C GLU A 264 -4.99 8.51 -18.56
N GLU A 265 -5.85 7.52 -18.86
CA GLU A 265 -7.07 7.26 -18.11
C GLU A 265 -6.78 6.89 -16.64
N GLN A 266 -5.78 6.03 -16.41
CA GLN A 266 -5.33 5.69 -15.05
C GLN A 266 -4.78 6.91 -14.30
N ALA A 267 -4.03 7.79 -14.98
CA ALA A 267 -3.53 9.02 -14.38
C ALA A 267 -4.68 9.96 -13.98
N ARG A 268 -5.73 10.07 -14.81
CA ARG A 268 -6.94 10.85 -14.50
C ARG A 268 -7.66 10.29 -13.27
N HIS A 269 -7.91 8.98 -13.22
CA HIS A 269 -8.54 8.34 -12.06
C HIS A 269 -7.72 8.49 -10.79
N LYS A 270 -6.40 8.35 -10.86
CA LYS A 270 -5.52 8.55 -9.70
C LYS A 270 -5.55 9.99 -9.20
N ALA A 271 -5.56 10.97 -10.12
CA ALA A 271 -5.67 12.38 -9.77
C ALA A 271 -7.03 12.71 -9.13
N GLU A 272 -8.12 12.13 -9.64
CA GLU A 272 -9.46 12.30 -9.07
C GLU A 272 -9.57 11.68 -7.67
N ALA A 273 -9.06 10.44 -7.50
CA ALA A 273 -9.01 9.78 -6.19
C ALA A 273 -8.19 10.58 -5.16
N ALA A 274 -7.06 11.17 -5.59
CA ALA A 274 -6.25 12.02 -4.72
C ALA A 274 -6.99 13.29 -4.27
N ARG A 275 -7.75 13.93 -5.17
CA ARG A 275 -8.59 15.10 -4.83
C ARG A 275 -9.69 14.73 -3.83
N LEU A 276 -10.37 13.60 -4.05
CA LEU A 276 -11.41 13.12 -3.13
C LEU A 276 -10.85 12.80 -1.75
N ALA A 277 -9.67 12.17 -1.69
CA ALA A 277 -8.98 11.90 -0.42
C ALA A 277 -8.57 13.18 0.31
N GLU A 278 -8.06 14.18 -0.41
CA GLU A 278 -7.75 15.49 0.17
C GLU A 278 -9.00 16.20 0.70
N GLU A 279 -10.11 16.16 -0.04
CA GLU A 279 -11.38 16.74 0.40
C GLU A 279 -11.93 16.03 1.65
N GLN A 280 -11.86 14.70 1.70
CA GLN A 280 -12.23 13.91 2.87
C GLN A 280 -11.37 14.28 4.08
N ALA A 281 -10.05 14.36 3.93
CA ALA A 281 -9.14 14.76 5.00
C ALA A 281 -9.44 16.18 5.52
N ARG A 282 -9.78 17.12 4.63
CA ARG A 282 -10.20 18.48 5.01
C ARG A 282 -11.50 18.46 5.82
N ARG A 283 -12.51 17.69 5.40
CA ARG A 283 -13.79 17.55 6.12
C ARG A 283 -13.58 16.91 7.49
N GLU A 284 -12.77 15.87 7.59
CA GLU A 284 -12.43 15.23 8.86
C GLU A 284 -11.69 16.19 9.80
N ALA A 285 -10.74 16.96 9.28
CA ALA A 285 -10.03 17.98 10.05
C ALA A 285 -10.97 19.10 10.54
N GLU A 286 -11.92 19.53 9.72
CA GLU A 286 -12.92 20.53 10.11
C GLU A 286 -13.85 19.99 11.21
N VAL A 287 -14.33 18.76 11.07
CA VAL A 287 -15.14 18.10 12.11
C VAL A 287 -14.34 17.93 13.40
N ALA A 288 -13.07 17.54 13.31
CA ALA A 288 -12.19 17.43 14.47
C ALA A 288 -11.98 18.78 15.16
N ARG A 289 -11.77 19.87 14.41
CA ARG A 289 -11.69 21.24 14.96
C ARG A 289 -12.97 21.65 15.66
N ARG A 290 -14.15 21.43 15.04
CA ARG A 290 -15.44 21.74 15.68
C ARG A 290 -15.65 20.97 16.97
N LYS A 291 -15.30 19.68 17.00
CA LYS A 291 -15.35 18.85 18.21
C LYS A 291 -14.38 19.34 19.29
N ALA A 292 -13.17 19.74 18.90
CA ALA A 292 -12.18 20.32 19.81
C ALA A 292 -12.69 21.63 20.41
N ASP A 293 -13.19 22.55 19.59
CA ASP A 293 -13.77 23.82 20.04
C ASP A 293 -14.98 23.62 20.96
N GLU A 294 -15.86 22.66 20.64
CA GLU A 294 -17.00 22.31 21.48
C GLU A 294 -16.55 21.70 22.82
N SER A 295 -15.52 20.84 22.80
CA SER A 295 -14.96 20.27 24.03
C SER A 295 -14.32 21.33 24.91
N ALA A 296 -13.58 22.29 24.32
CA ALA A 296 -12.98 23.41 25.02
C ALA A 296 -14.04 24.35 25.61
N ARG A 297 -15.14 24.62 24.89
CA ARG A 297 -16.29 25.38 25.42
C ARG A 297 -16.92 24.69 26.62
N ARG A 298 -17.18 23.38 26.53
CA ARG A 298 -17.76 22.60 27.62
C ARG A 298 -16.83 22.55 28.84
N GLU A 299 -15.52 22.51 28.63
CA GLU A 299 -14.53 22.56 29.70
C GLU A 299 -14.52 23.94 30.37
N ALA A 300 -14.51 25.03 29.60
CA ALA A 300 -14.61 26.39 30.11
C ALA A 300 -15.92 26.63 30.88
N GLU A 301 -17.06 26.13 30.40
CA GLU A 301 -18.35 26.20 31.11
C GLU A 301 -18.31 25.43 32.44
N ARG A 302 -17.66 24.25 32.48
CA ARG A 302 -17.47 23.48 33.72
C ARG A 302 -16.59 24.22 34.71
N GLU A 303 -15.51 24.85 34.26
CA GLU A 303 -14.63 25.64 35.10
C GLU A 303 -15.36 26.87 35.67
N GLN A 304 -16.15 27.56 34.85
CA GLN A 304 -16.99 28.67 35.30
C GLN A 304 -18.04 28.22 36.33
N ALA A 305 -18.76 27.13 36.06
CA ALA A 305 -19.72 26.57 37.01
C ALA A 305 -19.06 26.10 38.31
N ALA A 306 -17.84 25.54 38.25
CA ALA A 306 -17.08 25.17 39.43
C ALA A 306 -16.60 26.40 40.23
N ALA A 307 -16.17 27.47 39.55
CA ALA A 307 -15.80 28.73 40.18
C ALA A 307 -16.99 29.40 40.88
N GLU A 308 -18.16 29.39 40.24
CA GLU A 308 -19.41 29.91 40.82
C GLU A 308 -19.85 29.10 42.04
N LYS A 309 -19.81 27.76 41.96
CA LYS A 309 -20.07 26.87 43.12
C LYS A 309 -19.12 27.18 44.29
N ARG A 310 -17.83 27.41 44.03
CA ARG A 310 -16.86 27.77 45.08
C ARG A 310 -17.20 29.10 45.76
N ARG A 311 -17.66 30.11 45.00
CA ARG A 311 -18.08 31.41 45.53
C ARG A 311 -19.34 31.29 46.39
N ASN A 312 -20.33 30.50 45.96
CA ASN A 312 -21.56 30.28 46.72
C ASN A 312 -21.30 29.52 48.03
N VAL A 313 -20.44 28.50 48.02
CA VAL A 313 -20.02 27.81 49.25
C VAL A 313 -19.32 28.78 50.21
N GLN A 314 -18.47 29.68 49.69
CA GLN A 314 -17.77 30.65 50.55
C GLN A 314 -18.75 31.63 51.22
N ARG A 315 -19.74 32.16 50.48
CA ARG A 315 -20.80 33.02 51.06
C ARG A 315 -21.56 32.32 52.18
N GLN A 316 -21.91 31.04 52.01
CA GLN A 316 -22.62 30.27 53.03
C GLN A 316 -21.78 30.07 54.31
N ILE A 317 -20.46 29.94 54.19
CA ILE A 317 -19.55 29.84 55.33
C ILE A 317 -19.52 31.16 56.10
N ASP A 318 -19.40 32.29 55.38
CA ASP A 318 -19.31 33.62 55.98
C ASP A 318 -20.62 34.01 56.71
N GLU A 319 -21.78 33.69 56.11
CA GLU A 319 -23.10 33.89 56.73
C GLU A 319 -23.28 33.05 58.01
N TRP A 320 -22.82 31.80 58.01
CA TRP A 320 -22.89 30.93 59.19
C TRP A 320 -22.01 31.46 60.34
N GLN A 321 -20.80 31.90 60.03
CA GLN A 321 -19.89 32.46 61.04
C GLN A 321 -20.45 33.74 61.66
N ALA A 322 -21.09 34.60 60.86
CA ALA A 322 -21.76 35.80 61.37
C ALA A 322 -22.94 35.47 62.31
N ALA A 323 -23.75 34.45 61.97
CA ALA A 323 -24.86 34.00 62.81
C ALA A 323 -24.39 33.37 64.13
N GLU A 324 -23.32 32.57 64.11
CA GLU A 324 -22.80 31.93 65.32
C GLU A 324 -22.10 32.95 66.26
N ALA A 325 -21.42 33.96 65.70
CA ALA A 325 -20.83 35.06 66.47
C ALA A 325 -21.89 35.87 67.24
N GLN A 326 -23.06 36.12 66.63
CA GLN A 326 -24.18 36.79 67.31
C GLN A 326 -24.78 35.92 68.43
N ARG A 327 -24.81 34.59 68.24
CA ARG A 327 -25.41 33.62 69.16
C ARG A 327 -24.66 33.45 70.48
N VAL A 328 -23.33 33.47 70.43
CA VAL A 328 -22.45 33.24 71.59
C VAL A 328 -22.21 34.52 72.40
N SER A 329 -22.73 35.66 71.93
CA SER A 329 -22.61 36.94 72.62
C SER A 329 -23.15 36.88 74.05
N LEU A 330 -22.43 37.53 74.98
CA LEU A 330 -22.82 37.62 76.39
C LEU A 330 -24.22 38.24 76.55
N ALA A 331 -24.58 39.18 75.67
CA ALA A 331 -25.90 39.81 75.64
C ALA A 331 -27.02 38.81 75.34
N ALA A 332 -26.83 37.90 74.38
CA ALA A 332 -27.82 36.89 74.03
C ALA A 332 -28.02 35.85 75.14
N ARG A 333 -26.94 35.45 75.82
CA ARG A 333 -26.99 34.56 77.00
C ARG A 333 -27.68 35.20 78.19
N ALA A 334 -27.40 36.48 78.47
CA ALA A 334 -28.06 37.22 79.54
C ALA A 334 -29.56 37.39 79.26
N ALA A 335 -29.94 37.69 78.01
CA ALA A 335 -31.34 37.80 77.61
C ALA A 335 -32.11 36.47 77.75
N ALA A 336 -31.47 35.36 77.40
CA ALA A 336 -32.02 34.01 77.56
C ALA A 336 -32.30 33.66 79.04
N VAL A 337 -31.31 33.88 79.91
CA VAL A 337 -31.44 33.64 81.35
C VAL A 337 -32.53 34.52 81.96
N ARG A 338 -32.58 35.80 81.59
CA ARG A 338 -33.63 36.72 82.05
C ARG A 338 -35.02 36.21 81.70
N ARG A 339 -35.23 35.73 80.47
CA ARG A 339 -36.52 35.18 80.02
C ARG A 339 -36.92 33.93 80.79
N ALA A 340 -36.00 32.98 80.93
CA ALA A 340 -36.20 31.76 81.73
C ALA A 340 -36.64 32.11 83.16
N LEU A 341 -35.95 33.07 83.77
CA LEU A 341 -36.22 33.51 85.13
C LEU A 341 -37.56 34.23 85.25
N THR A 342 -37.90 35.14 84.32
CA THR A 342 -39.22 35.79 84.29
C THR A 342 -40.36 34.79 84.09
N PHE A 343 -40.17 33.75 83.29
CA PHE A 343 -41.18 32.73 83.07
C PHE A 343 -41.43 31.93 84.36
N VAL A 344 -40.36 31.44 84.99
CA VAL A 344 -40.46 30.66 86.23
C VAL A 344 -41.05 31.50 87.37
N VAL A 345 -40.50 32.70 87.59
CA VAL A 345 -40.99 33.61 88.65
C VAL A 345 -42.44 34.04 88.39
N GLY A 346 -42.78 34.38 87.14
CA GLY A 346 -44.13 34.81 86.77
C GLY A 346 -45.18 33.73 87.01
N TRP A 347 -44.91 32.48 86.60
CA TRP A 347 -45.83 31.37 86.83
C TRP A 347 -45.93 30.98 88.29
N THR A 348 -44.80 30.92 89.01
CA THR A 348 -44.81 30.65 90.45
C THR A 348 -45.64 31.69 91.21
N ALA A 349 -45.44 32.97 90.91
CA ALA A 349 -46.22 34.06 91.53
C ALA A 349 -47.72 33.96 91.18
N LEU A 350 -48.06 33.68 89.93
CA LEU A 350 -49.44 33.48 89.49
C LEU A 350 -50.13 32.34 90.24
N PHE A 351 -49.47 31.18 90.37
CA PHE A 351 -50.05 30.04 91.07
C PHE A 351 -50.18 30.28 92.58
N VAL A 352 -49.21 30.96 93.19
CA VAL A 352 -49.31 31.38 94.60
C VAL A 352 -50.52 32.31 94.78
N LEU A 353 -50.68 33.30 93.90
CA LEU A 353 -51.82 34.22 93.92
C LEU A 353 -53.16 33.47 93.78
N LEU A 354 -53.27 32.57 92.81
CA LEU A 354 -54.47 31.75 92.59
C LEU A 354 -54.78 30.86 93.79
N THR A 355 -53.75 30.30 94.43
CA THR A 355 -53.88 29.49 95.65
C THR A 355 -54.48 30.30 96.79
N TRP A 356 -53.98 31.52 97.01
CA TRP A 356 -54.52 32.43 98.03
C TRP A 356 -55.93 32.94 97.70
N LEU A 357 -56.23 33.22 96.44
CA LEU A 357 -57.58 33.59 96.01
C LEU A 357 -58.59 32.47 96.27
N ALA A 358 -58.22 31.22 95.98
CA ALA A 358 -59.12 30.08 96.12
C ALA A 358 -59.29 29.62 97.58
N LEU A 359 -58.22 29.60 98.37
CA LEU A 359 -58.20 28.94 99.69
C LEU A 359 -57.96 29.91 100.85
N GLY A 360 -57.46 31.12 100.60
CA GLY A 360 -57.02 32.04 101.65
C GLY A 360 -58.15 32.48 102.59
N TRP A 361 -59.37 32.61 102.08
CA TRP A 361 -60.53 33.03 102.86
C TRP A 361 -61.10 31.90 103.74
N ALA A 362 -61.07 30.66 103.25
CA ALA A 362 -61.64 29.52 103.94
C ALA A 362 -60.64 28.84 104.88
N ARG A 363 -59.37 28.70 104.45
CA ARG A 363 -58.32 27.91 105.12
C ARG A 363 -56.93 28.54 104.89
N PRO A 364 -56.59 29.62 105.61
CA PRO A 364 -55.32 30.34 105.40
C PRO A 364 -54.08 29.46 105.66
N GLY A 365 -54.17 28.48 106.58
CA GLY A 365 -53.07 27.54 106.85
C GLY A 365 -52.71 26.67 105.65
N VAL A 366 -53.72 26.14 104.94
CA VAL A 366 -53.52 25.31 103.74
C VAL A 366 -52.94 26.16 102.59
N ALA A 367 -53.46 27.38 102.41
CA ALA A 367 -52.95 28.31 101.41
C ALA A 367 -51.46 28.65 101.63
N GLY A 368 -51.05 28.81 102.90
CA GLY A 368 -49.64 29.04 103.26
C GLY A 368 -48.72 27.89 102.87
N ILE A 369 -49.10 26.65 103.17
CA ILE A 369 -48.30 25.45 102.86
C ILE A 369 -48.17 25.25 101.35
N LEU A 370 -49.28 25.34 100.62
CA LEU A 370 -49.27 25.18 99.15
C LEU A 370 -48.45 26.29 98.48
N SER A 371 -48.50 27.53 99.00
CA SER A 371 -47.68 28.63 98.49
C SER A 371 -46.19 28.36 98.67
N ALA A 372 -45.77 27.86 99.84
CA ALA A 372 -44.38 27.50 100.09
C ALA A 372 -43.89 26.40 99.14
N GLN A 373 -44.74 25.41 98.84
CA GLN A 373 -44.43 24.33 97.88
C GLN A 373 -44.28 24.86 96.44
N LEU A 374 -45.16 25.75 96.00
CA LEU A 374 -45.06 26.38 94.68
C LEU A 374 -43.78 27.20 94.52
N VAL A 375 -43.37 27.92 95.58
CA VAL A 375 -42.10 28.67 95.60
C VAL A 375 -40.90 27.73 95.52
N ALA A 376 -40.88 26.66 96.31
CA ALA A 376 -39.81 25.67 96.27
C ALA A 376 -39.71 24.97 94.90
N GLY A 377 -40.85 24.60 94.30
CA GLY A 377 -40.91 24.03 92.96
C GLY A 377 -40.44 25.00 91.89
N GLY A 378 -40.81 26.28 92.00
CA GLY A 378 -40.31 27.35 91.14
C GLY A 378 -38.78 27.49 91.19
N LEU A 379 -38.20 27.51 92.39
CA LEU A 379 -36.74 27.57 92.57
C LEU A 379 -36.03 26.35 91.97
N ALA A 380 -36.55 25.13 92.19
CA ALA A 380 -35.99 23.92 91.59
C ALA A 380 -36.05 23.94 90.05
N ALA A 381 -37.16 24.43 89.48
CA ALA A 381 -37.28 24.63 88.04
C ALA A 381 -36.24 25.65 87.54
N ALA A 382 -36.03 26.77 88.24
CA ALA A 382 -35.03 27.76 87.86
C ALA A 382 -33.60 27.18 87.83
N VAL A 383 -33.23 26.35 88.80
CA VAL A 383 -31.90 25.70 88.87
C VAL A 383 -31.64 24.82 87.64
N VAL A 384 -32.66 24.18 87.07
CA VAL A 384 -32.52 23.36 85.86
C VAL A 384 -32.57 24.21 84.58
N LEU A 385 -33.47 25.19 84.54
CA LEU A 385 -33.77 25.95 83.33
C LEU A 385 -32.71 27.03 83.03
N VAL A 386 -32.12 27.65 84.05
CA VAL A 386 -31.14 28.74 83.90
C VAL A 386 -29.83 28.26 83.25
N PRO A 387 -29.19 27.14 83.67
CA PRO A 387 -28.01 26.62 83.00
C PRO A 387 -28.29 26.18 81.55
N ALA A 388 -29.48 25.63 81.29
CA ALA A 388 -29.91 25.27 79.94
C ALA A 388 -30.10 26.51 79.06
N ALA A 389 -30.77 27.56 79.56
CA ALA A 389 -30.94 28.83 78.86
C ALA A 389 -29.60 29.53 78.61
N PHE A 390 -28.67 29.49 79.56
CA PHE A 390 -27.32 30.03 79.41
C PHE A 390 -26.50 29.28 78.35
N ARG A 391 -26.56 27.93 78.34
CA ARG A 391 -25.89 27.11 77.32
C ARG A 391 -26.45 27.35 75.93
N LEU A 392 -27.76 27.54 75.80
CA LEU A 392 -28.42 27.74 74.51
C LEU A 392 -28.24 29.17 73.97
N GLY A 393 -28.04 30.16 74.83
CA GLY A 393 -27.74 31.54 74.43
C GLY A 393 -28.85 32.14 73.56
N GLY A 394 -28.48 32.76 72.43
CA GLY A 394 -29.43 33.33 71.49
C GLY A 394 -30.49 32.36 70.93
N ALA A 395 -30.25 31.04 71.04
CA ALA A 395 -31.22 30.01 70.65
C ALA A 395 -32.38 29.83 71.65
N TYR A 396 -32.29 30.41 72.86
CA TYR A 396 -33.40 30.49 73.81
C TYR A 396 -34.38 31.63 73.47
N ALA A 397 -34.22 32.26 72.31
CA ALA A 397 -35.22 33.15 71.74
C ALA A 397 -36.23 32.32 70.95
N PRO A 398 -37.53 32.33 71.30
CA PRO A 398 -38.52 32.03 70.28
C PRO A 398 -38.34 33.12 69.20
N ALA A 399 -38.12 32.71 67.94
CA ALA A 399 -38.41 33.61 66.83
C ALA A 399 -39.86 34.09 67.05
N PRO A 400 -40.14 35.42 67.04
CA PRO A 400 -41.50 35.90 67.21
C PRO A 400 -42.29 35.52 65.96
N ALA A 401 -42.87 34.33 65.98
CA ALA A 401 -43.68 33.79 64.90
C ALA A 401 -45.07 33.48 65.45
N SER A 402 -45.86 34.53 65.67
CA SER A 402 -47.30 34.52 66.00
C SER A 402 -47.74 33.76 67.28
N PRO A 403 -48.72 34.26 68.05
CA PRO A 403 -49.31 33.53 69.18
C PRO A 403 -49.85 32.14 68.81
N ALA A 404 -50.16 31.92 67.53
CA ALA A 404 -50.71 30.67 67.01
C ALA A 404 -49.70 29.50 66.97
N ALA A 405 -48.39 29.77 66.84
CA ALA A 405 -47.37 28.71 66.78
C ALA A 405 -47.06 28.06 68.15
N TRP A 406 -47.47 28.68 69.25
CA TRP A 406 -47.38 28.11 70.60
C TRP A 406 -48.52 27.15 70.94
N ILE A 407 -49.61 27.18 70.17
CA ILE A 407 -50.86 26.48 70.47
C ILE A 407 -51.10 25.29 69.53
N ASP A 408 -50.14 24.94 68.66
CA ASP A 408 -50.31 23.82 67.74
C ASP A 408 -49.53 22.54 68.14
N ARG A 409 -50.27 21.41 68.09
CA ARG A 409 -49.83 20.01 68.22
C ARG A 409 -49.33 19.46 69.58
N SER A 410 -50.04 19.74 70.67
CA SER A 410 -50.55 18.63 71.51
C SER A 410 -51.72 19.09 72.38
N ARG A 411 -52.93 19.08 71.81
CA ARG A 411 -54.17 19.33 72.55
C ARG A 411 -54.33 18.40 73.77
N TYR A 412 -53.66 17.25 73.77
CA TYR A 412 -53.66 16.30 74.87
C TYR A 412 -52.75 16.67 76.05
N GLY A 413 -51.62 17.35 75.83
CA GLY A 413 -50.68 17.66 76.93
C GLY A 413 -51.16 18.82 77.80
N LEU A 414 -51.72 19.86 77.16
CA LEU A 414 -52.23 21.04 77.84
C LEU A 414 -53.57 20.75 78.54
N LEU A 415 -54.44 19.91 77.95
CA LEU A 415 -55.64 19.39 78.64
C LEU A 415 -55.28 18.52 79.84
N LEU A 416 -54.28 17.63 79.71
CA LEU A 416 -53.88 16.77 80.83
C LEU A 416 -53.28 17.61 81.97
N GLN A 417 -52.51 18.65 81.68
CA GLN A 417 -51.98 19.58 82.69
C GLN A 417 -53.08 20.44 83.31
N LEU A 418 -54.04 20.92 82.52
CA LEU A 418 -55.19 21.70 83.00
C LEU A 418 -56.17 20.87 83.84
N ILE A 419 -56.22 19.54 83.68
CA ILE A 419 -57.05 18.65 84.50
C ILE A 419 -56.27 18.12 85.71
N ALA A 420 -55.01 17.69 85.53
CA ALA A 420 -54.22 17.10 86.59
C ALA A 420 -53.85 18.12 87.68
N PHE A 421 -53.59 19.37 87.33
CA PHE A 421 -53.25 20.41 88.31
C PHE A 421 -54.39 20.72 89.29
N PRO A 422 -55.63 21.02 88.87
CA PRO A 422 -56.73 21.23 89.82
C PRO A 422 -57.10 19.96 90.57
N VAL A 423 -57.00 18.76 89.99
CA VAL A 423 -57.21 17.51 90.73
C VAL A 423 -56.16 17.35 91.84
N LEU A 424 -54.89 17.63 91.56
CA LEU A 424 -53.82 17.57 92.55
C LEU A 424 -54.00 18.62 93.65
N VAL A 425 -54.43 19.84 93.30
CA VAL A 425 -54.69 20.93 94.27
C VAL A 425 -55.94 20.66 95.11
N VAL A 426 -57.00 20.11 94.52
CA VAL A 426 -58.24 19.79 95.24
C VAL A 426 -58.05 18.58 96.15
N VAL A 427 -57.43 17.50 95.66
CA VAL A 427 -57.13 16.31 96.49
C VAL A 427 -56.09 16.64 97.55
N GLY A 428 -55.03 17.38 97.20
CA GLY A 428 -54.04 17.85 98.16
C GLY A 428 -54.62 18.82 99.19
N GLY A 429 -55.54 19.71 98.79
CA GLY A 429 -56.22 20.65 99.67
C GLY A 429 -57.25 20.00 100.59
N ALA A 430 -57.97 18.98 100.11
CA ALA A 430 -58.89 18.18 100.93
C ALA A 430 -58.10 17.39 102.00
N MET A 431 -57.02 16.73 101.60
CA MET A 431 -56.16 15.97 102.52
C MET A 431 -55.41 16.87 103.52
N ALA A 432 -54.97 18.06 103.09
CA ALA A 432 -54.35 19.05 103.99
C ALA A 432 -55.36 19.63 104.98
N SER A 433 -56.64 19.69 104.62
CA SER A 433 -57.69 20.06 105.56
C SER A 433 -57.96 18.97 106.58
N ASP A 434 -58.08 17.72 106.15
CA ASP A 434 -58.26 16.58 107.07
C ASP A 434 -57.07 16.49 108.02
N TYR A 435 -55.86 16.79 107.54
CA TYR A 435 -54.66 16.89 108.38
C TYR A 435 -54.76 17.99 109.46
N LEU A 436 -55.33 19.15 109.15
CA LEU A 436 -55.46 20.24 110.12
C LEU A 436 -56.56 19.97 111.16
N ASP A 437 -57.71 19.43 110.74
CA ASP A 437 -58.78 19.01 111.68
C ASP A 437 -58.27 17.90 112.62
N PHE A 438 -57.50 16.95 112.10
CA PHE A 438 -56.92 15.88 112.90
C PHE A 438 -55.82 16.38 113.84
N ARG A 439 -55.04 17.39 113.42
CA ARG A 439 -54.01 18.03 114.25
C ARG A 439 -54.61 18.78 115.44
N ASP A 440 -55.71 19.50 115.25
CA ASP A 440 -56.40 20.20 116.34
C ASP A 440 -57.03 19.21 117.34
N HIS A 441 -57.60 18.10 116.84
CA HIS A 441 -58.05 17.00 117.72
C HIS A 441 -56.92 16.37 118.54
N ARG A 442 -55.69 16.32 118.01
CA ARG A 442 -54.54 15.77 118.72
C ARG A 442 -53.84 16.76 119.66
N GLN A 443 -53.93 18.07 119.43
CA GLN A 443 -53.51 19.04 120.44
C GLN A 443 -54.37 18.90 121.69
N LEU A 444 -55.65 18.61 121.52
CA LEU A 444 -56.55 18.16 122.59
C LEU A 444 -56.05 16.84 123.23
N GLU A 445 -55.73 15.79 122.46
CA GLU A 445 -55.22 14.52 123.04
C GLU A 445 -53.84 14.62 123.72
N ARG A 446 -52.93 15.49 123.25
CA ARG A 446 -51.63 15.76 123.91
C ARG A 446 -51.81 16.57 125.18
N SER A 447 -52.78 17.50 125.22
CA SER A 447 -53.16 18.16 126.47
C SER A 447 -53.78 17.19 127.49
N LEU A 448 -54.34 16.07 127.01
CA LEU A 448 -54.89 14.98 127.81
C LEU A 448 -53.87 13.86 128.13
N GLY A 449 -52.62 13.97 127.66
CA GLY A 449 -51.51 13.09 128.06
C GLY A 449 -51.51 11.67 127.47
N ILE A 450 -52.23 11.41 126.36
CA ILE A 450 -52.48 10.02 125.90
C ILE A 450 -51.62 9.55 124.68
N ALA A 451 -50.86 10.40 123.98
CA ALA A 451 -50.20 9.97 122.73
C ALA A 451 -48.65 9.92 122.76
N GLY A 452 -48.10 8.73 122.51
CA GLY A 452 -46.66 8.44 122.34
C GLY A 452 -46.07 8.78 120.96
N ALA A 453 -44.74 8.85 120.89
CA ALA A 453 -43.93 9.55 119.88
C ALA A 453 -43.53 8.72 118.63
N LEU A 454 -44.50 8.31 117.81
CA LEU A 454 -44.24 7.80 116.45
C LEU A 454 -45.02 8.65 115.42
N PRO A 455 -44.42 9.01 114.26
CA PRO A 455 -45.16 9.68 113.20
C PRO A 455 -46.30 8.77 112.76
N SER A 456 -47.52 9.29 112.73
CA SER A 456 -48.68 8.50 112.30
C SER A 456 -48.55 8.14 110.82
N PHE A 457 -49.21 7.05 110.44
CA PHE A 457 -49.35 6.62 109.04
C PHE A 457 -49.64 7.80 108.10
N ASP A 458 -50.47 8.74 108.54
CA ASP A 458 -50.86 9.92 107.76
C ASP A 458 -49.72 10.95 107.54
N GLU A 459 -48.75 11.07 108.46
CA GLU A 459 -47.58 11.94 108.25
C GLU A 459 -46.63 11.36 107.21
N VAL A 460 -46.49 10.02 107.22
CA VAL A 460 -45.73 9.30 106.18
C VAL A 460 -46.42 9.43 104.83
N VAL A 461 -47.75 9.33 104.80
CA VAL A 461 -48.56 9.53 103.59
C VAL A 461 -48.41 10.97 103.07
N ALA A 462 -48.51 11.98 103.92
CA ALA A 462 -48.33 13.38 103.53
C ALA A 462 -46.93 13.65 102.96
N ALA A 463 -45.87 13.17 103.61
CA ALA A 463 -44.50 13.30 103.13
C ALA A 463 -44.28 12.58 101.78
N PHE A 464 -44.90 11.40 101.62
CA PHE A 464 -44.86 10.64 100.37
C PHE A 464 -45.55 11.38 99.22
N PHE A 465 -46.73 11.96 99.47
CA PHE A 465 -47.41 12.80 98.48
C PHE A 465 -46.59 14.06 98.13
N LEU A 466 -45.91 14.66 99.11
CA LEU A 466 -45.05 15.83 98.88
C LEU A 466 -43.87 15.50 97.95
N LEU A 467 -43.25 14.32 98.14
CA LEU A 467 -42.22 13.81 97.22
C LEU A 467 -42.79 13.50 95.83
N LEU A 468 -44.01 12.97 95.74
CA LEU A 468 -44.68 12.73 94.45
C LEU A 468 -44.96 14.02 93.69
N VAL A 469 -45.44 15.08 94.36
CA VAL A 469 -45.67 16.38 93.73
C VAL A 469 -44.36 17.02 93.28
N ALA A 470 -43.33 17.00 94.13
CA ALA A 470 -42.00 17.50 93.77
C ALA A 470 -41.41 16.73 92.57
N GLY A 471 -41.51 15.40 92.59
CA GLY A 471 -41.10 14.54 91.49
C GLY A 471 -41.87 14.81 90.20
N GLY A 472 -43.19 15.02 90.30
CA GLY A 472 -44.05 15.40 89.18
C GLY A 472 -43.66 16.73 88.55
N CYS A 473 -43.36 17.75 89.37
CA CYS A 473 -42.89 19.05 88.89
C CYS A 473 -41.52 18.95 88.18
N VAL A 474 -40.57 18.19 88.73
CA VAL A 474 -39.26 17.96 88.11
C VAL A 474 -39.41 17.22 86.79
N TRP A 475 -40.22 16.16 86.76
CA TRP A 475 -40.48 15.39 85.55
C TRP A 475 -41.17 16.21 84.46
N ALA A 476 -42.19 17.00 84.82
CA ALA A 476 -42.85 17.91 83.90
C ALA A 476 -41.88 18.97 83.33
N GLY A 477 -41.03 19.55 84.18
CA GLY A 477 -39.99 20.50 83.76
C GLY A 477 -38.98 19.86 82.80
N TRP A 478 -38.55 18.63 83.08
CA TRP A 478 -37.66 17.88 82.19
C TRP A 478 -38.34 17.55 80.85
N CYS A 479 -39.59 17.09 80.85
CA CYS A 479 -40.33 16.83 79.62
C CYS A 479 -40.52 18.09 78.76
N LEU A 480 -40.77 19.24 79.38
CA LEU A 480 -40.88 20.53 78.67
C LEU A 480 -39.53 20.93 78.05
N ALA A 481 -38.45 20.82 78.82
CA ALA A 481 -37.10 21.10 78.34
C ALA A 481 -36.72 20.17 77.18
N ALA A 482 -36.92 18.86 77.32
CA ALA A 482 -36.62 17.88 76.29
C ALA A 482 -37.41 18.11 74.98
N ARG A 483 -38.69 18.49 75.06
CA ARG A 483 -39.50 18.81 73.87
C ARG A 483 -39.10 20.11 73.20
N SER A 484 -38.69 21.13 73.96
CA SER A 484 -38.23 22.40 73.40
C SER A 484 -36.85 22.29 72.75
N VAL A 485 -35.97 21.44 73.27
CA VAL A 485 -34.57 21.34 72.85
C VAL A 485 -34.37 20.38 71.67
N ARG A 486 -35.12 19.27 71.57
CA ARG A 486 -34.96 18.27 70.49
C ARG A 486 -35.11 18.81 69.07
N PRO A 487 -36.17 19.58 68.72
CA PRO A 487 -36.33 20.12 67.36
C PRO A 487 -35.23 21.14 67.00
N TRP A 488 -34.58 21.70 68.01
CA TRP A 488 -33.45 22.60 67.82
C TRP A 488 -32.14 21.82 67.61
N GLU A 489 -31.90 20.78 68.40
CA GLU A 489 -30.75 19.90 68.20
C GLU A 489 -30.76 19.21 66.82
N GLU A 490 -31.92 18.79 66.35
CA GLU A 490 -32.07 18.18 65.02
C GLU A 490 -31.72 19.16 63.91
N ARG A 491 -32.28 20.38 63.95
CA ARG A 491 -31.92 21.45 62.99
C ARG A 491 -30.44 21.82 63.05
N HIS A 492 -29.84 21.86 64.24
CA HIS A 492 -28.42 22.14 64.39
C HIS A 492 -27.56 21.00 63.82
N ARG A 493 -27.96 19.74 63.99
CA ARG A 493 -27.27 18.59 63.38
C ARG A 493 -27.39 18.59 61.86
N GLU A 494 -28.55 18.92 61.31
CA GLU A 494 -28.76 19.06 59.86
C GLU A 494 -27.92 20.19 59.27
N GLN A 495 -27.90 21.36 59.92
CA GLN A 495 -27.06 22.49 59.50
C GLN A 495 -25.56 22.17 59.63
N GLN A 496 -25.14 21.44 60.66
CA GLN A 496 -23.75 20.97 60.77
C GLN A 496 -23.39 19.94 59.70
N ARG A 497 -24.33 19.06 59.29
CA ARG A 497 -24.12 18.15 58.16
C ARG A 497 -23.98 18.92 56.85
N ALA A 498 -24.88 19.86 56.57
CA ALA A 498 -24.79 20.73 55.39
C ALA A 498 -23.47 21.51 55.34
N TYR A 499 -23.02 22.04 56.48
CA TYR A 499 -21.71 22.72 56.59
C TYR A 499 -20.53 21.75 56.35
N ARG A 500 -20.56 20.56 56.95
CA ARG A 500 -19.50 19.54 56.73
C ARG A 500 -19.49 19.02 55.29
N GLU A 501 -20.63 18.91 54.63
CA GLU A 501 -20.71 18.56 53.21
C GLU A 501 -20.17 19.69 52.33
N ALA A 502 -20.53 20.94 52.62
CA ALA A 502 -20.03 22.11 51.90
C ALA A 502 -18.51 22.31 52.04
N VAL A 503 -17.94 22.03 53.22
CA VAL A 503 -16.50 22.18 53.50
C VAL A 503 -15.72 20.90 53.15
N GLY A 504 -16.27 19.72 53.42
CA GLY A 504 -15.65 18.41 53.20
C GLY A 504 -15.68 17.92 51.75
N GLY A 505 -16.54 18.50 50.90
CA GLY A 505 -16.56 18.21 49.46
C GLY A 505 -15.33 18.72 48.68
N ARG A 506 -14.38 19.43 49.31
CA ARG A 506 -13.12 19.89 48.68
C ARG A 506 -12.02 18.82 48.62
N GLY A 507 -12.29 17.57 49.01
CA GLY A 507 -11.27 16.53 49.20
C GLY A 507 -11.36 15.29 48.30
N THR A 508 -11.89 15.34 47.08
CA THR A 508 -11.71 14.23 46.13
C THR A 508 -10.31 14.32 45.51
N ARG A 509 -9.38 13.54 46.05
CA ARG A 509 -8.06 13.26 45.46
C ARG A 509 -8.20 12.87 43.98
N PRO A 510 -7.31 13.34 43.08
CA PRO A 510 -7.24 12.79 41.73
C PRO A 510 -6.82 11.32 41.82
N ARG A 511 -7.63 10.42 41.26
CA ARG A 511 -7.21 9.05 40.97
C ARG A 511 -6.07 9.15 39.95
N ARG A 512 -4.87 8.72 40.35
CA ARG A 512 -3.85 8.23 39.42
C ARG A 512 -4.29 6.88 38.88
#